data_AF-B7C952-F1
#
_entry.id   AF-B7C952-F1
#
_cell.length_a   1.000
_cell.length_b   1.000
_cell.length_c   1.000
_cell.angle_alpha   90.00
_cell.angle_beta   90.00
_cell.angle_gamma   90.00
#
_symmetry.space_group_name_H-M   'P 1'
#
loop_
_entity.id
_entity.type
_entity.pdbx_description
1 polymer ?
#
loop_
_entity_poly.entity_id
_entity_poly.type
_entity_poly.pdbx_seq_one_letter_code
_entity_poly.pdbx_strand_id
1 'polypeptide(L)'
;MKKTIYLYKSGTLKRKDFSLACVTKDETIPIPIRQVDLIICFSEITLNKRVLELLNAYGISIFFFTHNANYIGQFLPKQHYDGSCLVKQVHAYENEETRLYIAKQMTYANLHNCLSVLKYYQKKGRNLTNEINEIEKIIDKIKSKESISELLLLEAMAKQFYYSGFDEITRNQDFVFEKRMVCPPKNAMNAMMSYGYALLYSHYLSVLYRSSLLPSISFIHSMSKSKDSLQYDLADILKPVLVDRLIFRLIRKNQIRKDMFEYGVDGSCYLNKEGASFFVKEFDKQLNKTIQIHGVDYSYKRLISKEVHELSNYIREKSTEYNPFLMNW
;
A
#
# COMPACT_ATOMS: atom_id res chain seq x y z
N MET A 1 -13.65 9.89 11.94
CA MET A 1 -13.05 9.23 10.75
C MET A 1 -13.40 7.75 10.79
N LYS A 2 -13.80 7.15 9.66
CA LYS A 2 -14.07 5.71 9.60
C LYS A 2 -12.75 4.91 9.75
N LYS A 3 -12.81 3.77 10.44
CA LYS A 3 -11.70 2.91 10.83
C LYS A 3 -11.62 1.66 9.95
N THR A 4 -10.42 1.13 9.83
CA THR A 4 -10.21 -0.20 9.24
C THR A 4 -10.28 -1.23 10.36
N ILE A 5 -11.05 -2.30 10.16
CA ILE A 5 -11.18 -3.39 11.12
C ILE A 5 -10.33 -4.56 10.64
N TYR A 6 -9.46 -5.03 11.51
CA TYR A 6 -8.57 -6.16 11.23
C TYR A 6 -9.02 -7.37 12.05
N LEU A 7 -9.37 -8.47 11.36
CA LEU A 7 -9.86 -9.70 11.99
C LEU A 7 -8.72 -10.73 12.10
N TYR A 8 -8.09 -10.77 13.28
CA TYR A 8 -7.01 -11.71 13.63
C TYR A 8 -7.47 -12.95 14.40
N LYS A 9 -8.61 -12.85 15.09
CA LYS A 9 -9.16 -13.97 15.84
C LYS A 9 -10.17 -14.69 14.99
N SER A 10 -10.00 -16.01 14.87
CA SER A 10 -10.98 -16.87 14.22
C SER A 10 -12.33 -16.79 14.95
N GLY A 11 -13.42 -16.84 14.21
CA GLY A 11 -14.75 -16.64 14.76
C GLY A 11 -15.85 -16.52 13.72
N THR A 12 -17.01 -16.04 14.15
CA THR A 12 -18.16 -15.77 13.27
C THR A 12 -18.47 -14.29 13.24
N LEU A 13 -18.40 -13.67 12.06
CA LEU A 13 -18.94 -12.33 11.84
C LEU A 13 -20.45 -12.44 11.71
N LYS A 14 -21.19 -11.75 12.58
CA LYS A 14 -22.67 -11.78 12.61
C LYS A 14 -23.22 -10.35 12.56
N ARG A 15 -24.38 -10.21 11.90
CA ARG A 15 -25.22 -9.01 12.05
C ARG A 15 -25.92 -9.09 13.41
N LYS A 16 -25.74 -8.06 14.22
CA LYS A 16 -26.47 -7.83 15.47
C LYS A 16 -27.24 -6.53 15.31
N ASP A 17 -28.56 -6.64 15.14
CA ASP A 17 -29.47 -5.52 14.84
C ASP A 17 -29.05 -4.75 13.57
N PHE A 18 -28.63 -3.50 13.73
CA PHE A 18 -28.14 -2.62 12.65
C PHE A 18 -26.61 -2.51 12.62
N SER A 19 -25.89 -3.40 13.31
CA SER A 19 -24.43 -3.38 13.42
C SER A 19 -23.81 -4.77 13.20
N LEU A 20 -22.48 -4.84 13.26
CA LEU A 20 -21.72 -6.10 13.21
C LEU A 20 -21.20 -6.47 14.59
N ALA A 21 -20.98 -7.77 14.79
CA ALA A 21 -20.21 -8.30 15.89
C ALA A 21 -19.35 -9.47 15.41
N CYS A 22 -18.12 -9.56 15.89
CA CYS A 22 -17.28 -10.74 15.71
C CYS A 22 -17.38 -11.60 16.96
N VAL A 23 -18.00 -12.77 16.84
CA VAL A 23 -18.14 -13.74 17.93
C VAL A 23 -16.97 -14.71 17.84
N THR A 24 -16.08 -14.66 18.81
CA THR A 24 -14.95 -15.58 18.96
C THR A 24 -15.31 -16.65 20.02
N LYS A 25 -14.37 -17.54 20.36
CA LYS A 25 -14.57 -18.49 21.47
C LYS A 25 -14.66 -17.79 22.83
N ASP A 26 -13.90 -16.71 23.02
CA ASP A 26 -13.71 -16.08 24.33
C ASP A 26 -14.62 -14.86 24.53
N GLU A 27 -14.95 -14.16 23.44
CA GLU A 27 -15.64 -12.88 23.52
C GLU A 27 -16.49 -12.56 22.27
N THR A 28 -17.46 -11.66 22.45
CA THR A 28 -18.18 -11.02 21.36
C THR A 28 -17.71 -9.57 21.22
N ILE A 29 -17.00 -9.28 20.14
CA ILE A 29 -16.44 -7.96 19.86
C ILE A 29 -17.45 -7.16 19.02
N PRO A 30 -18.06 -6.08 19.55
CA PRO A 30 -18.94 -5.24 18.77
C PRO A 30 -18.16 -4.44 17.72
N ILE A 31 -18.68 -4.38 16.49
CA ILE A 31 -18.09 -3.66 15.37
C ILE A 31 -19.12 -2.60 14.90
N PRO A 32 -19.00 -1.34 15.35
CA PRO A 32 -19.92 -0.26 15.00
C PRO A 32 -19.90 0.04 13.49
N ILE A 33 -20.83 -0.55 12.72
CA ILE A 33 -20.78 -0.58 11.24
C ILE A 33 -20.59 0.80 10.60
N ARG A 34 -21.23 1.84 11.17
CA ARG A 34 -21.14 3.23 10.67
C ARG A 34 -19.73 3.81 10.74
N GLN A 35 -18.91 3.31 11.65
CA GLN A 35 -17.52 3.72 11.80
C GLN A 35 -16.56 2.83 11.00
N VAL A 36 -17.04 1.83 10.28
CA VAL A 36 -16.18 0.93 9.50
C VAL A 36 -16.04 1.45 8.08
N ASP A 37 -14.80 1.47 7.61
CA ASP A 37 -14.42 1.83 6.25
C ASP A 37 -14.09 0.60 5.40
N LEU A 38 -13.43 -0.38 6.03
CA LEU A 38 -12.80 -1.52 5.39
C LEU A 38 -12.64 -2.62 6.44
N ILE A 39 -12.85 -3.86 6.05
CA ILE A 39 -12.52 -5.04 6.87
C ILE A 39 -11.41 -5.83 6.17
N ILE A 40 -10.35 -6.18 6.90
CA ILE A 40 -9.28 -7.05 6.42
C ILE A 40 -9.21 -8.27 7.32
N CYS A 41 -9.32 -9.46 6.72
CA CYS A 41 -9.45 -10.73 7.41
C CYS A 41 -8.23 -11.61 7.16
N PHE A 42 -7.52 -11.97 8.24
CA PHE A 42 -6.34 -12.87 8.21
C PHE A 42 -6.61 -14.24 8.84
N SER A 43 -7.74 -14.37 9.52
CA SER A 43 -8.10 -15.55 10.33
C SER A 43 -9.29 -16.28 9.74
N GLU A 44 -9.62 -17.43 10.33
CA GLU A 44 -10.76 -18.23 9.91
C GLU A 44 -12.06 -17.58 10.38
N ILE A 45 -12.73 -16.89 9.46
CA ILE A 45 -13.99 -16.21 9.73
C ILE A 45 -15.13 -16.90 8.99
N THR A 46 -16.18 -17.24 9.73
CA THR A 46 -17.48 -17.61 9.16
C THR A 46 -18.36 -16.37 9.04
N LEU A 47 -19.03 -16.20 7.92
CA LEU A 47 -20.05 -15.16 7.72
C LEU A 47 -21.20 -15.71 6.87
N ASN A 48 -22.35 -15.03 6.88
CA ASN A 48 -23.51 -15.42 6.08
C ASN A 48 -24.04 -14.26 5.23
N LYS A 49 -25.05 -14.55 4.40
CA LYS A 49 -25.68 -13.56 3.52
C LYS A 49 -26.10 -12.25 4.23
N ARG A 50 -26.62 -12.32 5.45
CA ARG A 50 -27.09 -11.14 6.21
C ARG A 50 -25.95 -10.18 6.55
N VAL A 51 -24.74 -10.69 6.74
CA VAL A 51 -23.53 -9.86 6.91
C VAL A 51 -23.19 -9.16 5.60
N LEU A 52 -23.19 -9.89 4.49
CA LEU A 52 -22.89 -9.32 3.17
C LEU A 52 -23.92 -8.25 2.75
N GLU A 53 -25.21 -8.48 3.02
CA GLU A 53 -26.28 -7.49 2.81
C GLU A 53 -26.02 -6.21 3.61
N LEU A 54 -25.58 -6.32 4.87
CA LEU A 54 -25.25 -5.18 5.71
C LEU A 54 -24.01 -4.44 5.20
N LEU A 55 -22.93 -5.17 4.86
CA LEU A 55 -21.73 -4.59 4.26
C LEU A 55 -22.04 -3.84 2.97
N ASN A 56 -22.90 -4.40 2.12
CA ASN A 56 -23.38 -3.78 0.90
C ASN A 56 -24.13 -2.47 1.17
N ALA A 57 -25.06 -2.48 2.13
CA ALA A 57 -25.85 -1.29 2.49
C ALA A 57 -24.99 -0.12 3.01
N TYR A 58 -23.84 -0.40 3.62
CA TYR A 58 -22.93 0.62 4.14
C TYR A 58 -21.71 0.90 3.24
N GLY A 59 -21.61 0.24 2.08
CA GLY A 59 -20.49 0.41 1.15
C GLY A 59 -19.14 -0.05 1.72
N ILE A 60 -19.13 -1.14 2.50
CA ILE A 60 -17.93 -1.66 3.17
C ILE A 60 -17.42 -2.90 2.45
N SER A 61 -16.17 -2.85 2.01
CA SER A 61 -15.48 -4.01 1.43
C SER A 61 -14.85 -4.88 2.53
N ILE A 62 -14.77 -6.18 2.27
CA ILE A 62 -14.01 -7.13 3.09
C ILE A 62 -13.00 -7.89 2.23
N PHE A 63 -11.74 -7.88 2.66
CA PHE A 63 -10.64 -8.55 1.97
C PHE A 63 -10.17 -9.74 2.81
N PHE A 64 -9.86 -10.85 2.14
CA PHE A 64 -9.44 -12.10 2.76
C PHE A 64 -7.99 -12.42 2.39
N PHE A 65 -7.24 -12.80 3.40
CA PHE A 65 -5.82 -13.12 3.33
C PHE A 65 -5.56 -14.45 4.02
N THR A 66 -4.50 -15.13 3.60
CA THR A 66 -3.92 -16.21 4.40
C THR A 66 -3.26 -15.62 5.66
N HIS A 67 -2.90 -16.48 6.61
CA HIS A 67 -2.14 -16.08 7.80
C HIS A 67 -0.82 -15.35 7.44
N ASN A 68 -0.20 -15.71 6.32
CA ASN A 68 1.04 -15.12 5.79
C ASN A 68 0.80 -13.86 4.93
N ALA A 69 -0.38 -13.25 5.01
CA ALA A 69 -0.80 -12.08 4.23
C ALA A 69 -0.74 -12.26 2.70
N ASN A 70 -0.89 -13.50 2.21
CA ASN A 70 -1.16 -13.69 0.79
C ASN A 70 -2.63 -13.38 0.53
N TYR A 71 -2.91 -12.51 -0.44
CA TYR A 71 -4.26 -12.13 -0.82
C TYR A 71 -5.00 -13.32 -1.44
N ILE A 72 -6.19 -13.63 -0.91
CA ILE A 72 -7.06 -14.71 -1.40
C ILE A 72 -8.12 -14.14 -2.34
N GLY A 73 -8.78 -13.05 -1.91
CA GLY A 73 -9.92 -12.48 -2.61
C GLY A 73 -10.68 -11.52 -1.72
N GLN A 74 -11.86 -11.09 -2.18
CA GLN A 74 -12.63 -10.03 -1.53
C GLN A 74 -14.12 -10.16 -1.81
N PHE A 75 -14.92 -9.56 -0.94
CA PHE A 75 -16.29 -9.16 -1.25
C PHE A 75 -16.34 -7.65 -1.41
N LEU A 76 -16.98 -7.21 -2.49
CA LEU A 76 -17.20 -5.81 -2.80
C LEU A 76 -18.70 -5.51 -2.75
N PRO A 77 -19.10 -4.38 -2.13
CA PRO A 77 -20.44 -3.84 -2.30
C PRO A 77 -20.77 -3.63 -3.79
N LYS A 78 -22.05 -3.66 -4.12
CA LYS A 78 -22.56 -3.32 -5.45
C LYS A 78 -22.05 -1.95 -5.86
N GLN A 79 -21.31 -1.92 -6.97
CA GLN A 79 -20.68 -0.71 -7.47
C GLN A 79 -21.61 0.03 -8.43
N HIS A 80 -21.52 1.36 -8.39
CA HIS A 80 -22.08 2.23 -9.40
C HIS A 80 -20.90 2.83 -10.16
N TYR A 81 -20.70 2.38 -11.40
CA TYR A 81 -19.64 2.93 -12.25
C TYR A 81 -20.10 4.24 -12.87
N ASP A 82 -19.23 5.25 -12.80
CA ASP A 82 -19.38 6.45 -13.62
C ASP A 82 -18.89 6.13 -15.03
N GLY A 83 -19.82 5.77 -15.92
CA GLY A 83 -19.50 5.38 -17.29
C GLY A 83 -18.71 6.44 -18.06
N SER A 84 -18.93 7.72 -17.76
CA SER A 84 -18.16 8.82 -18.37
C SER A 84 -16.70 8.78 -17.94
N CYS A 85 -16.43 8.56 -16.64
CA CYS A 85 -15.07 8.45 -16.14
C CYS A 85 -14.35 7.22 -16.71
N LEU A 86 -15.05 6.09 -16.86
CA LEU A 86 -14.49 4.89 -17.48
C LEU A 86 -14.04 5.15 -18.92
N VAL A 87 -14.89 5.77 -19.75
CA VAL A 87 -14.55 6.10 -21.14
C VAL A 87 -13.32 7.00 -21.20
N LYS A 88 -13.26 8.04 -20.35
CA LYS A 88 -12.08 8.92 -20.27
C LYS A 88 -10.83 8.19 -19.81
N GLN A 89 -10.93 7.27 -18.85
CA GLN A 89 -9.79 6.47 -18.38
C GLN A 89 -9.25 5.56 -19.48
N VAL A 90 -10.11 4.95 -20.29
CA VAL A 90 -9.72 4.14 -21.45
C VAL A 90 -9.00 5.03 -22.48
N HIS A 91 -9.57 6.18 -22.84
CA HIS A 91 -8.93 7.09 -23.78
C HIS A 91 -7.57 7.61 -23.28
N ALA A 92 -7.45 7.92 -21.99
CA ALA A 92 -6.18 8.31 -21.39
C ALA A 92 -5.13 7.19 -21.42
N TYR A 93 -5.57 5.92 -21.39
CA TYR A 93 -4.69 4.76 -21.52
C TYR A 93 -4.27 4.49 -22.98
N GLU A 94 -5.19 4.66 -23.93
CA GLU A 94 -4.93 4.48 -25.37
C GLU A 94 -4.08 5.61 -25.96
N ASN A 95 -4.22 6.84 -25.45
CA ASN A 95 -3.40 7.97 -25.85
C ASN A 95 -1.99 7.86 -25.27
N GLU A 96 -1.00 7.58 -26.11
CA GLU A 96 0.39 7.32 -25.70
C GLU A 96 1.01 8.51 -24.94
N GLU A 97 0.76 9.74 -25.39
CA GLU A 97 1.29 10.95 -24.77
C GLU A 97 0.74 11.14 -23.34
N THR A 98 -0.58 11.02 -23.18
CA THR A 98 -1.27 11.15 -21.89
C THR A 98 -0.84 10.05 -20.94
N ARG A 99 -0.80 8.80 -21.42
CA ARG A 99 -0.34 7.66 -20.62
C ARG A 99 1.10 7.83 -20.17
N LEU A 100 1.99 8.23 -21.08
CA LEU A 100 3.39 8.48 -20.77
C LEU A 100 3.54 9.63 -19.78
N TYR A 101 2.76 10.70 -19.90
CA TYR A 101 2.74 11.80 -18.94
C TYR A 101 2.36 11.30 -17.53
N ILE A 102 1.24 10.58 -17.38
CA ILE A 102 0.81 10.02 -16.08
C ILE A 102 1.91 9.13 -15.50
N ALA A 103 2.47 8.24 -16.31
CA ALA A 103 3.52 7.32 -15.90
C ALA A 103 4.80 8.06 -15.45
N LYS A 104 5.21 9.13 -16.15
CA LYS A 104 6.34 9.98 -15.75
C LYS A 104 6.10 10.62 -14.38
N GLN A 105 4.90 11.17 -14.15
CA GLN A 105 4.57 11.80 -12.86
C GLN A 105 4.58 10.79 -11.71
N MET A 106 3.96 9.61 -11.90
CA MET A 106 3.98 8.55 -10.88
C MET A 106 5.39 8.02 -10.61
N THR A 107 6.19 7.80 -11.66
CA THR A 107 7.57 7.33 -11.53
C THR A 107 8.43 8.36 -10.81
N TYR A 108 8.30 9.64 -11.18
CA TYR A 108 8.97 10.74 -10.50
C TYR A 108 8.62 10.78 -9.02
N ALA A 109 7.33 10.71 -8.66
CA ALA A 109 6.90 10.73 -7.26
C ALA A 109 7.40 9.53 -6.46
N ASN A 110 7.35 8.31 -7.03
CA ASN A 110 7.92 7.11 -6.43
C ASN A 110 9.41 7.29 -6.10
N LEU A 111 10.22 7.71 -7.08
CA LEU A 111 11.67 7.88 -6.89
C LEU A 111 12.01 9.06 -5.97
N HIS A 112 11.28 10.16 -6.07
CA HIS A 112 11.41 11.30 -5.17
C HIS A 112 11.13 10.89 -3.71
N ASN A 113 10.10 10.08 -3.48
CA ASN A 113 9.76 9.59 -2.14
C ASN A 113 10.80 8.59 -1.61
N CYS A 114 11.41 7.77 -2.47
CA CYS A 114 12.59 6.97 -2.11
C CYS A 114 13.77 7.86 -1.68
N LEU A 115 14.10 8.87 -2.49
CA LEU A 115 15.18 9.82 -2.23
C LEU A 115 14.96 10.57 -0.90
N SER A 116 13.72 10.98 -0.64
CA SER A 116 13.34 11.67 0.59
C SER A 116 13.61 10.81 1.83
N VAL A 117 13.36 9.50 1.75
CA VAL A 117 13.66 8.55 2.83
C VAL A 117 15.15 8.44 3.07
N LEU A 118 15.95 8.29 2.01
CA LEU A 118 17.40 8.22 2.14
C LEU A 118 17.97 9.51 2.73
N LYS A 119 17.59 10.68 2.20
CA LYS A 119 17.99 12.00 2.72
C LYS A 119 17.61 12.18 4.19
N TYR A 120 16.41 11.75 4.59
CA TYR A 120 16.00 11.77 5.99
C TYR A 120 16.95 10.97 6.89
N TYR A 121 17.36 9.77 6.48
CA TYR A 121 18.28 8.94 7.27
C TYR A 121 19.73 9.41 7.18
N GLN A 122 20.14 10.02 6.07
CA GLN A 122 21.44 10.69 5.94
C GLN A 122 21.55 11.84 6.96
N LYS A 123 20.52 12.69 7.07
CA LYS A 123 20.40 13.73 8.12
C LYS A 123 20.43 13.14 9.56
N LYS A 124 20.16 11.83 9.72
CA LYS A 124 20.24 11.09 10.99
C LYS A 124 21.56 10.33 11.17
N GLY A 125 22.58 10.63 10.36
CA GLY A 125 23.95 10.11 10.50
C GLY A 125 24.20 8.78 9.79
N ARG A 126 23.36 8.40 8.80
CA ARG A 126 23.63 7.24 7.93
C ARG A 126 24.46 7.65 6.71
N ASN A 127 25.41 6.81 6.31
CA ASN A 127 26.20 7.07 5.11
C ASN A 127 25.46 6.55 3.88
N LEU A 128 24.69 7.42 3.21
CA LEU A 128 23.84 7.07 2.07
C LEU A 128 24.13 7.95 0.83
N THR A 129 25.31 8.58 0.81
CA THR A 129 25.64 9.61 -0.18
C THR A 129 25.67 9.05 -1.60
N ASN A 130 26.17 7.82 -1.78
CA ASN A 130 26.23 7.19 -3.10
C ASN A 130 24.83 6.90 -3.65
N GLU A 131 23.98 6.27 -2.83
CA GLU A 131 22.60 5.91 -3.19
C GLU A 131 21.77 7.14 -3.53
N ILE A 132 21.92 8.22 -2.76
CA ILE A 132 21.26 9.51 -2.99
C ILE A 132 21.69 10.09 -4.34
N ASN A 133 23.00 10.21 -4.59
CA ASN A 133 23.52 10.80 -5.82
C ASN A 133 23.10 10.01 -7.07
N GLU A 134 23.12 8.68 -7.00
CA GLU A 134 22.72 7.84 -8.13
C GLU A 134 21.22 7.94 -8.43
N ILE A 135 20.36 7.99 -7.40
CA ILE A 135 18.92 8.18 -7.60
C ILE A 135 18.62 9.58 -8.16
N GLU A 136 19.32 10.62 -7.74
CA GLU A 136 19.17 11.98 -8.30
C GLU A 136 19.48 12.00 -9.80
N LYS A 137 20.60 11.41 -10.22
CA LYS A 137 20.96 11.26 -11.64
C LYS A 137 19.92 10.49 -12.45
N ILE A 138 19.26 9.51 -11.84
CA ILE A 138 18.20 8.74 -12.50
C ILE A 138 16.93 9.59 -12.64
N ILE A 139 16.55 10.33 -11.60
CA ILE A 139 15.37 11.21 -11.61
C ILE A 139 15.48 12.25 -12.72
N ASP A 140 16.67 12.83 -12.94
CA ASP A 140 16.90 13.84 -13.99
C ASP A 140 16.61 13.30 -15.40
N LYS A 141 16.72 11.99 -15.61
CA LYS A 141 16.49 11.33 -16.91
C LYS A 141 15.03 11.04 -17.20
N ILE A 142 14.12 11.13 -16.22
CA ILE A 142 12.70 10.74 -16.39
C ILE A 142 12.02 11.59 -17.47
N LYS A 143 12.28 12.90 -17.47
CA LYS A 143 11.63 13.84 -18.40
C LYS A 143 11.90 13.50 -19.86
N SER A 144 13.11 13.05 -20.17
CA SER A 144 13.54 12.73 -21.53
C SER A 144 13.17 11.32 -22.01
N LYS A 145 12.50 10.50 -21.20
CA LYS A 145 12.08 9.16 -21.62
C LYS A 145 10.86 9.20 -22.52
N GLU A 146 10.81 8.32 -23.50
CA GLU A 146 9.77 8.33 -24.54
C GLU A 146 8.87 7.08 -24.47
N SER A 147 9.16 6.15 -23.56
CA SER A 147 8.33 4.95 -23.39
C SER A 147 8.19 4.51 -21.92
N ILE A 148 7.11 3.77 -21.64
CA ILE A 148 6.86 3.14 -20.33
C ILE A 148 7.95 2.12 -19.98
N SER A 149 8.46 1.38 -20.98
CA SER A 149 9.52 0.39 -20.78
C SER A 149 10.82 1.04 -20.28
N GLU A 150 11.19 2.21 -20.80
CA GLU A 150 12.33 2.96 -20.30
C GLU A 150 12.13 3.48 -18.87
N LEU A 151 10.91 3.93 -18.54
CA LEU A 151 10.59 4.36 -17.17
C LEU A 151 10.72 3.20 -16.17
N LEU A 152 10.23 2.00 -16.53
CA LEU A 152 10.37 0.80 -15.70
C LEU A 152 11.85 0.40 -15.50
N LEU A 153 12.70 0.57 -16.52
CA LEU A 153 14.14 0.34 -16.38
C LEU A 153 14.78 1.34 -15.41
N LEU A 154 14.46 2.64 -15.53
CA LEU A 154 14.93 3.66 -14.58
C LEU A 154 14.44 3.39 -13.16
N GLU A 155 13.17 3.00 -13.00
CA GLU A 155 12.62 2.62 -11.70
C GLU A 155 13.38 1.44 -11.10
N ALA A 156 13.58 0.37 -11.87
CA ALA A 156 14.30 -0.81 -11.39
C ALA A 156 15.72 -0.47 -10.94
N MET A 157 16.45 0.35 -11.71
CA MET A 157 17.79 0.82 -11.36
C MET A 157 17.77 1.64 -10.06
N ALA A 158 16.87 2.61 -9.94
CA ALA A 158 16.77 3.44 -8.74
C ALA A 158 16.37 2.61 -7.50
N LYS A 159 15.50 1.61 -7.67
CA LYS A 159 15.12 0.69 -6.60
C LYS A 159 16.29 -0.16 -6.12
N GLN A 160 17.22 -0.56 -6.99
CA GLN A 160 18.44 -1.26 -6.57
C GLN A 160 19.27 -0.40 -5.62
N PHE A 161 19.52 0.87 -5.98
CA PHE A 161 20.23 1.81 -5.10
C PHE A 161 19.46 2.07 -3.80
N TYR A 162 18.15 2.32 -3.89
CA TYR A 162 17.31 2.54 -2.73
C TYR A 162 17.37 1.37 -1.75
N TYR A 163 17.27 0.14 -2.26
CA TYR A 163 17.34 -1.09 -1.46
C TYR A 163 18.73 -1.34 -0.88
N SER A 164 19.80 -0.99 -1.58
CA SER A 164 21.16 -1.16 -1.05
C SER A 164 21.41 -0.34 0.22
N GLY A 165 20.69 0.76 0.42
CA GLY A 165 20.76 1.56 1.64
C GLY A 165 20.04 0.96 2.86
N PHE A 166 19.26 -0.12 2.72
CA PHE A 166 18.39 -0.61 3.81
C PHE A 166 19.19 -1.12 5.02
N ASP A 167 20.24 -1.88 4.77
CA ASP A 167 21.08 -2.47 5.82
C ASP A 167 21.89 -1.40 6.57
N GLU A 168 22.31 -0.34 5.87
CA GLU A 168 22.93 0.83 6.49
C GLU A 168 21.92 1.67 7.28
N ILE A 169 20.66 1.76 6.85
CA ILE A 169 19.61 2.45 7.61
C ILE A 169 19.33 1.74 8.93
N THR A 170 19.18 0.41 8.89
CA THR A 170 18.81 -0.38 10.08
C THR A 170 19.99 -0.66 10.98
N ARG A 171 21.16 -1.00 10.43
CA ARG A 171 22.35 -1.51 11.14
C ARG A 171 22.00 -2.59 12.16
N ASN A 172 21.19 -3.57 11.73
CA ASN A 172 20.74 -4.65 12.60
C ASN A 172 20.93 -6.00 11.89
N GLN A 173 21.82 -6.82 12.45
CA GLN A 173 22.19 -8.15 11.92
C GLN A 173 21.02 -9.15 11.94
N ASP A 174 19.98 -8.85 12.71
CA ASP A 174 18.79 -9.70 12.81
C ASP A 174 17.83 -9.51 11.64
N PHE A 175 17.97 -8.40 10.91
CA PHE A 175 17.03 -7.95 9.89
C PHE A 175 17.74 -7.54 8.60
N VAL A 176 18.79 -8.27 8.22
CA VAL A 176 19.53 -8.05 6.97
C VAL A 176 18.58 -8.23 5.78
N PHE A 177 18.62 -7.28 4.85
CA PHE A 177 17.77 -7.25 3.68
C PHE A 177 18.35 -8.03 2.50
N GLU A 178 19.63 -7.82 2.17
CA GLU A 178 20.35 -8.31 0.99
C GLU A 178 19.74 -7.85 -0.35
N LYS A 179 18.54 -8.32 -0.68
CA LYS A 179 17.79 -7.98 -1.89
C LYS A 179 16.30 -8.24 -1.70
N ARG A 180 15.47 -7.70 -2.60
CA ARG A 180 14.03 -7.94 -2.59
C ARG A 180 13.73 -9.39 -3.02
N MET A 181 13.10 -10.15 -2.14
CA MET A 181 12.61 -11.51 -2.34
C MET A 181 11.13 -11.57 -1.99
N VAL A 182 10.27 -11.72 -3.01
CA VAL A 182 8.82 -11.49 -2.86
C VAL A 182 8.05 -12.76 -2.51
N CYS A 183 8.22 -13.83 -3.28
CA CYS A 183 7.44 -15.06 -3.15
C CYS A 183 8.32 -16.31 -3.33
N PRO A 184 8.67 -17.04 -2.26
CA PRO A 184 8.46 -16.67 -0.85
C PRO A 184 9.49 -15.63 -0.36
N PRO A 185 9.15 -14.76 0.60
CA PRO A 185 10.13 -13.98 1.34
C PRO A 185 11.11 -14.92 2.08
N LYS A 186 12.41 -14.58 2.10
CA LYS A 186 13.47 -15.42 2.70
C LYS A 186 14.11 -14.81 3.96
N ASN A 187 13.73 -13.58 4.32
CA ASN A 187 14.18 -12.92 5.54
C ASN A 187 13.08 -12.03 6.14
N ALA A 188 13.27 -11.63 7.39
CA ALA A 188 12.31 -10.88 8.18
C ALA A 188 11.97 -9.50 7.56
N MET A 189 12.96 -8.82 6.95
CA MET A 189 12.73 -7.56 6.24
C MET A 189 11.78 -7.75 5.06
N ASN A 190 12.05 -8.74 4.20
CA ASN A 190 11.19 -9.07 3.06
C ASN A 190 9.79 -9.52 3.49
N ALA A 191 9.68 -10.25 4.60
CA ALA A 191 8.39 -10.65 5.18
C ALA A 191 7.56 -9.43 5.58
N MET A 192 8.15 -8.48 6.32
CA MET A 192 7.48 -7.23 6.71
C MET A 192 7.09 -6.38 5.50
N MET A 193 7.96 -6.27 4.49
CA MET A 193 7.65 -5.51 3.27
C MET A 193 6.49 -6.14 2.50
N SER A 194 6.53 -7.45 2.26
CA SER A 194 5.43 -8.15 1.59
C SER A 194 4.11 -7.97 2.33
N TYR A 195 4.13 -8.10 3.67
CA TYR A 195 2.94 -7.90 4.52
C TYR A 195 2.42 -6.46 4.44
N GLY A 196 3.31 -5.47 4.62
CA GLY A 196 2.95 -4.06 4.60
C GLY A 196 2.46 -3.56 3.23
N TYR A 197 3.03 -4.08 2.15
CA TYR A 197 2.56 -3.80 0.80
C TYR A 197 1.18 -4.41 0.54
N ALA A 198 0.93 -5.66 0.96
CA ALA A 198 -0.39 -6.28 0.85
C ALA A 198 -1.48 -5.48 1.60
N LEU A 199 -1.16 -4.95 2.78
CA LEU A 199 -2.04 -4.03 3.49
C LEU A 199 -2.28 -2.74 2.71
N LEU A 200 -1.23 -2.09 2.22
CA LEU A 200 -1.34 -0.85 1.46
C LEU A 200 -2.21 -1.02 0.21
N TYR A 201 -2.01 -2.11 -0.53
CA TYR A 201 -2.81 -2.50 -1.69
C TYR A 201 -4.30 -2.63 -1.35
N SER A 202 -4.62 -3.27 -0.23
CA SER A 202 -6.01 -3.40 0.25
C SER A 202 -6.67 -2.04 0.49
N HIS A 203 -5.92 -1.07 1.05
CA HIS A 203 -6.42 0.28 1.26
C HIS A 203 -6.64 1.02 -0.07
N TYR A 204 -5.71 0.91 -1.03
CA TYR A 204 -5.90 1.48 -2.36
C TYR A 204 -7.10 0.87 -3.08
N LEU A 205 -7.25 -0.45 -3.12
CA LEU A 205 -8.41 -1.11 -3.73
C LEU A 205 -9.71 -0.67 -3.07
N SER A 206 -9.74 -0.63 -1.74
CA SER A 206 -10.93 -0.18 -1.01
C SER A 206 -11.35 1.24 -1.40
N VAL A 207 -10.39 2.13 -1.68
CA VAL A 207 -10.68 3.49 -2.16
C VAL A 207 -11.08 3.46 -3.64
N LEU A 208 -10.34 2.74 -4.49
CA LEU A 208 -10.60 2.66 -5.93
C LEU A 208 -12.02 2.14 -6.23
N TYR A 209 -12.49 1.11 -5.53
CA TYR A 209 -13.85 0.59 -5.68
C TYR A 209 -14.96 1.51 -5.19
N ARG A 210 -14.62 2.58 -4.46
CA ARG A 210 -15.54 3.68 -4.10
C ARG A 210 -15.33 4.92 -4.96
N SER A 211 -14.34 4.91 -5.85
CA SER A 211 -14.02 5.99 -6.76
C SER A 211 -14.66 5.77 -8.13
N SER A 212 -14.51 6.74 -9.02
CA SER A 212 -14.94 6.58 -10.42
C SER A 212 -13.91 5.88 -11.32
N LEU A 213 -12.72 5.56 -10.80
CA LEU A 213 -11.68 4.86 -11.56
C LEU A 213 -11.88 3.36 -11.53
N LEU A 214 -11.67 2.72 -12.68
CA LEU A 214 -11.63 1.27 -12.80
C LEU A 214 -10.24 0.76 -12.37
N PRO A 215 -10.14 -0.12 -11.34
CA PRO A 215 -8.86 -0.58 -10.82
C PRO A 215 -8.02 -1.42 -11.81
N SER A 216 -8.66 -1.99 -12.84
CA SER A 216 -8.00 -2.86 -13.82
C SER A 216 -7.21 -2.10 -14.88
N ILE A 217 -7.37 -0.77 -14.98
CA ILE A 217 -6.67 0.05 -15.96
C ILE A 217 -5.56 0.84 -15.25
N SER A 218 -4.33 0.31 -15.33
CA SER A 218 -3.08 0.93 -14.88
C SER A 218 -2.41 1.70 -16.00
N PHE A 219 -1.52 2.63 -15.65
CA PHE A 219 -0.76 3.44 -16.61
C PHE A 219 0.70 2.97 -16.75
N ILE A 220 1.28 2.39 -15.69
CA ILE A 220 2.65 1.84 -15.69
C ILE A 220 2.61 0.31 -15.77
N HIS A 221 2.03 -0.37 -14.78
CA HIS A 221 2.06 -1.83 -14.70
C HIS A 221 1.20 -2.46 -15.81
N SER A 222 1.59 -3.66 -16.25
CA SER A 222 0.81 -4.39 -17.25
C SER A 222 -0.50 -4.93 -16.66
N MET A 223 -1.61 -4.73 -17.39
CA MET A 223 -2.93 -5.26 -17.04
C MET A 223 -2.99 -6.80 -17.03
N SER A 224 -2.06 -7.50 -17.71
CA SER A 224 -2.11 -8.97 -17.84
C SER A 224 -1.67 -9.71 -16.58
N LYS A 225 -0.96 -9.05 -15.65
CA LYS A 225 -0.39 -9.69 -14.45
C LYS A 225 -1.34 -9.72 -13.26
N SER A 226 -2.34 -8.85 -13.22
CA SER A 226 -3.30 -8.74 -12.11
C SER A 226 -4.59 -8.10 -12.58
N LYS A 227 -5.73 -8.60 -12.08
CA LYS A 227 -7.05 -8.02 -12.38
C LYS A 227 -7.20 -6.59 -11.90
N ASP A 228 -6.51 -6.23 -10.83
CA ASP A 228 -6.48 -4.86 -10.30
C ASP A 228 -5.03 -4.39 -10.29
N SER A 229 -4.59 -3.74 -11.37
CA SER A 229 -3.20 -3.32 -11.56
C SER A 229 -2.96 -1.88 -11.12
N LEU A 230 -3.99 -1.00 -11.17
CA LEU A 230 -3.86 0.42 -10.83
C LEU A 230 -3.48 0.66 -9.36
N GLN A 231 -3.85 -0.26 -8.46
CA GLN A 231 -3.42 -0.20 -7.06
C GLN A 231 -1.89 -0.24 -6.92
N TYR A 232 -1.16 -0.90 -7.84
CA TYR A 232 0.28 -1.02 -7.75
C TYR A 232 0.95 0.30 -8.14
N ASP A 233 0.53 0.87 -9.28
CA ASP A 233 0.96 2.19 -9.74
C ASP A 233 0.80 3.26 -8.64
N LEU A 234 -0.37 3.31 -8.02
CA LEU A 234 -0.65 4.28 -6.96
C LEU A 234 0.11 3.96 -5.66
N ALA A 235 0.23 2.69 -5.30
CA ALA A 235 0.92 2.30 -4.07
C ALA A 235 2.41 2.59 -4.11
N ASP A 236 3.05 2.50 -5.28
CA ASP A 236 4.48 2.81 -5.41
C ASP A 236 4.85 4.21 -4.92
N ILE A 237 3.94 5.17 -5.05
CA ILE A 237 4.11 6.53 -4.54
C ILE A 237 4.28 6.53 -3.01
N LEU A 238 3.48 5.74 -2.28
CA LEU A 238 3.46 5.76 -0.81
C LEU A 238 4.29 4.66 -0.14
N LYS A 239 4.70 3.60 -0.85
CA LYS A 239 5.53 2.51 -0.27
C LYS A 239 6.73 3.01 0.54
N PRO A 240 7.58 3.93 0.03
CA PRO A 240 8.78 4.37 0.75
C PRO A 240 8.44 5.10 2.05
N VAL A 241 7.51 6.04 1.97
CA VAL A 241 7.20 7.00 3.04
C VAL A 241 6.28 6.42 4.12
N LEU A 242 5.49 5.41 3.77
CA LEU A 242 4.55 4.76 4.67
C LEU A 242 5.10 3.43 5.19
N VAL A 243 5.37 2.47 4.30
CA VAL A 243 5.68 1.08 4.67
C VAL A 243 7.14 0.91 5.05
N ASP A 244 8.07 1.33 4.18
CA ASP A 244 9.50 1.12 4.45
C ASP A 244 9.93 1.92 5.68
N ARG A 245 9.47 3.17 5.78
CA ARG A 245 9.65 4.01 6.96
C ARG A 245 9.09 3.43 8.25
N LEU A 246 7.94 2.75 8.17
CA LEU A 246 7.41 2.01 9.31
C LEU A 246 8.37 0.91 9.71
N ILE A 247 8.81 0.08 8.76
CA ILE A 247 9.71 -1.05 9.01
C ILE A 247 11.03 -0.58 9.62
N PHE A 248 11.67 0.43 9.03
CA PHE A 248 12.90 1.02 9.57
C PHE A 248 12.72 1.55 10.98
N ARG A 249 11.59 2.18 11.28
CA ARG A 249 11.28 2.63 12.64
C ARG A 249 11.17 1.44 13.61
N LEU A 250 10.42 0.40 13.23
CA LEU A 250 10.22 -0.77 14.10
C LEU A 250 11.54 -1.46 14.43
N ILE A 251 12.41 -1.65 13.43
CA ILE A 251 13.73 -2.26 13.61
C ILE A 251 14.64 -1.35 14.45
N ARG A 252 14.82 -0.08 14.06
CA ARG A 252 15.76 0.83 14.74
C ARG A 252 15.36 1.15 16.18
N LYS A 253 14.09 1.00 16.52
CA LYS A 253 13.57 1.17 17.89
C LYS A 253 13.41 -0.15 18.64
N ASN A 254 13.90 -1.27 18.10
CA ASN A 254 13.79 -2.61 18.68
C ASN A 254 12.35 -2.99 19.08
N GLN A 255 11.37 -2.52 18.31
CA GLN A 255 9.94 -2.78 18.59
C GLN A 255 9.49 -4.11 17.97
N ILE A 256 10.21 -4.58 16.96
CA ILE A 256 10.03 -5.89 16.33
C ILE A 256 11.24 -6.76 16.65
N ARG A 257 11.00 -8.05 16.92
CA ARG A 257 12.00 -9.01 17.41
C ARG A 257 12.06 -10.24 16.50
N LYS A 258 13.15 -11.00 16.55
CA LYS A 258 13.34 -12.23 15.75
C LYS A 258 12.29 -13.31 16.02
N ASP A 259 11.84 -13.44 17.26
CA ASP A 259 10.81 -14.40 17.70
C ASP A 259 9.41 -14.10 17.17
N MET A 260 9.21 -12.95 16.52
CA MET A 260 7.96 -12.59 15.82
C MET A 260 7.88 -13.14 14.38
N PHE A 261 8.87 -13.94 13.98
CA PHE A 261 8.96 -14.54 12.65
C PHE A 261 9.03 -16.06 12.76
N GLU A 262 8.53 -16.73 11.73
CA GLU A 262 8.66 -18.17 11.55
C GLU A 262 9.39 -18.45 10.24
N TYR A 263 10.28 -19.46 10.28
CA TYR A 263 11.05 -19.89 9.13
C TYR A 263 10.62 -21.28 8.71
N GLY A 264 10.23 -21.41 7.44
CA GLY A 264 9.91 -22.69 6.83
C GLY A 264 11.17 -23.51 6.53
N VAL A 265 10.98 -24.82 6.37
CA VAL A 265 12.07 -25.76 6.01
C VAL A 265 12.70 -25.39 4.65
N ASP A 266 11.92 -24.77 3.76
CA ASP A 266 12.38 -24.26 2.46
C ASP A 266 13.13 -22.91 2.54
N GLY A 267 13.36 -22.40 3.76
CA GLY A 267 13.96 -21.10 4.02
C GLY A 267 13.00 -19.92 3.81
N SER A 268 11.70 -20.16 3.59
CA SER A 268 10.71 -19.08 3.63
C SER A 268 10.65 -18.44 5.02
N CYS A 269 10.32 -17.15 5.09
CA CYS A 269 10.24 -16.39 6.33
C CYS A 269 8.94 -15.59 6.36
N TYR A 270 8.11 -15.81 7.36
CA TYR A 270 6.83 -15.11 7.52
C TYR A 270 6.70 -14.51 8.92
N LEU A 271 5.81 -13.51 9.05
CA LEU A 271 5.40 -13.04 10.37
C LEU A 271 4.52 -14.11 11.01
N ASN A 272 4.87 -14.54 12.22
CA ASN A 272 3.99 -15.43 12.98
C ASN A 272 2.77 -14.65 13.52
N LYS A 273 1.88 -15.32 14.26
CA LYS A 273 0.64 -14.68 14.77
C LYS A 273 0.91 -13.43 15.64
N GLU A 274 1.94 -13.47 16.49
CA GLU A 274 2.32 -12.31 17.31
C GLU A 274 2.84 -11.17 16.42
N GLY A 275 3.79 -11.49 15.53
CA GLY A 275 4.40 -10.53 14.61
C GLY A 275 3.37 -9.87 13.68
N ALA A 276 2.45 -10.64 13.12
CA ALA A 276 1.40 -10.13 12.24
C ALA A 276 0.45 -9.19 12.98
N SER A 277 -0.01 -9.59 14.17
CA SER A 277 -0.88 -8.74 15.01
C SER A 277 -0.19 -7.44 15.41
N PHE A 278 1.07 -7.52 15.84
CA PHE A 278 1.89 -6.37 16.20
C PHE A 278 2.11 -5.44 15.00
N PHE A 279 2.55 -5.98 13.86
CA PHE A 279 2.86 -5.21 12.67
C PHE A 279 1.64 -4.42 12.18
N VAL A 280 0.47 -5.04 12.17
CA VAL A 280 -0.74 -4.36 11.70
C VAL A 280 -1.20 -3.27 12.65
N LYS A 281 -1.10 -3.50 13.97
CA LYS A 281 -1.39 -2.46 14.95
C LYS A 281 -0.49 -1.23 14.72
N GLU A 282 0.79 -1.45 14.42
CA GLU A 282 1.73 -0.37 14.12
C GLU A 282 1.51 0.26 12.73
N PHE A 283 1.05 -0.52 11.75
CA PHE A 283 0.64 -0.03 10.44
C PHE A 283 -0.60 0.86 10.52
N ASP A 284 -1.63 0.45 11.25
CA ASP A 284 -2.84 1.26 11.44
C ASP A 284 -2.54 2.56 12.20
N LYS A 285 -1.68 2.51 13.23
CA LYS A 285 -1.17 3.73 13.88
C LYS A 285 -0.45 4.63 12.89
N GLN A 286 0.40 4.07 12.02
CA GLN A 286 1.14 4.84 11.03
C GLN A 286 0.19 5.47 10.00
N LEU A 287 -0.84 4.76 9.54
CA LEU A 287 -1.86 5.28 8.63
C LEU A 287 -2.61 6.49 9.21
N ASN A 288 -2.84 6.48 10.53
CA ASN A 288 -3.56 7.55 11.23
C ASN A 288 -2.67 8.74 11.58
N LYS A 289 -1.33 8.64 11.49
CA LYS A 289 -0.45 9.78 11.68
C LYS A 289 -0.64 10.81 10.59
N THR A 290 -0.62 12.08 10.97
CA THR A 290 -0.70 13.22 10.07
C THR A 290 0.66 13.74 9.66
N ILE A 291 0.72 14.26 8.45
CA ILE A 291 1.80 15.11 7.96
C ILE A 291 1.18 16.40 7.43
N GLN A 292 1.92 17.50 7.52
CA GLN A 292 1.47 18.80 7.03
C GLN A 292 1.89 18.98 5.58
N ILE A 293 0.94 19.32 4.71
CA ILE A 293 1.15 19.61 3.29
C ILE A 293 0.48 20.94 2.99
N HIS A 294 1.25 21.95 2.58
CA HIS A 294 0.76 23.32 2.33
C HIS A 294 -0.11 23.88 3.47
N GLY A 295 0.30 23.67 4.71
CA GLY A 295 -0.43 24.15 5.90
C GLY A 295 -1.60 23.29 6.35
N VAL A 296 -1.97 22.23 5.61
CA VAL A 296 -3.10 21.35 5.93
C VAL A 296 -2.60 19.98 6.40
N ASP A 297 -3.21 19.46 7.46
CA ASP A 297 -2.90 18.14 7.98
C ASP A 297 -3.61 17.03 7.18
N TYR A 298 -2.80 16.10 6.67
CA TYR A 298 -3.26 14.88 6.01
C TYR A 298 -2.75 13.66 6.76
N SER A 299 -3.65 12.77 7.16
CA SER A 299 -3.24 11.43 7.57
C SER A 299 -2.76 10.65 6.34
N TYR A 300 -1.84 9.68 6.52
CA TYR A 300 -1.45 8.79 5.43
C TYR A 300 -2.66 8.06 4.82
N LYS A 301 -3.66 7.72 5.64
CA LYS A 301 -4.94 7.18 5.14
C LYS A 301 -5.65 8.17 4.21
N ARG A 302 -5.68 9.45 4.55
CA ARG A 302 -6.26 10.50 3.69
C ARG A 302 -5.43 10.71 2.42
N LEU A 303 -4.11 10.53 2.48
CA LEU A 303 -3.24 10.59 1.30
C LEU A 303 -3.55 9.48 0.30
N ILE A 304 -3.80 8.24 0.74
CA ILE A 304 -4.25 7.17 -0.17
C ILE A 304 -5.50 7.61 -0.94
N SER A 305 -6.48 8.20 -0.25
CA SER A 305 -7.68 8.75 -0.91
C SER A 305 -7.39 9.94 -1.82
N LYS A 306 -6.46 10.82 -1.42
CA LYS A 306 -6.03 11.96 -2.22
C LYS A 306 -5.40 11.50 -3.53
N GLU A 307 -4.48 10.53 -3.51
CA GLU A 307 -3.82 10.05 -4.74
C GLU A 307 -4.81 9.50 -5.78
N VAL A 308 -5.80 8.72 -5.32
CA VAL A 308 -6.88 8.24 -6.19
C VAL A 308 -7.70 9.42 -6.75
N HIS A 309 -7.96 10.43 -5.92
CA HIS A 309 -8.73 11.60 -6.32
C HIS A 309 -7.99 12.51 -7.31
N GLU A 310 -6.70 12.75 -7.13
CA GLU A 310 -5.86 13.54 -8.06
C GLU A 310 -5.86 12.91 -9.45
N LEU A 311 -5.61 11.59 -9.52
CA LEU A 311 -5.63 10.86 -10.79
C LEU A 311 -7.02 10.93 -11.43
N SER A 312 -8.07 10.75 -10.62
CA SER A 312 -9.44 10.85 -11.11
C SER A 312 -9.78 12.25 -11.63
N ASN A 313 -9.32 13.31 -10.98
CA ASN A 313 -9.56 14.68 -11.44
C ASN A 313 -8.85 14.97 -12.75
N TYR A 314 -7.60 14.52 -12.89
CA TYR A 314 -6.85 14.64 -14.14
C TYR A 314 -7.55 13.91 -15.30
N ILE A 315 -7.90 12.63 -15.12
CA ILE A 315 -8.60 11.83 -16.15
C ILE A 315 -9.95 12.44 -16.52
N ARG A 316 -10.64 13.06 -15.55
CA ARG A 316 -11.93 13.71 -15.78
C ARG A 316 -11.80 15.11 -16.38
N GLU A 317 -10.58 15.59 -16.62
CA GLU A 317 -10.24 16.94 -17.10
C GLU A 317 -10.71 18.04 -16.14
N LYS A 318 -10.79 17.73 -14.84
CA LYS A 318 -11.04 18.71 -13.78
C LYS A 318 -9.75 19.41 -13.33
N SER A 319 -8.60 18.87 -13.71
CA SER A 319 -7.28 19.43 -13.50
C SER A 319 -6.48 19.33 -14.80
N THR A 320 -5.68 20.36 -15.10
CA THR A 320 -4.76 20.36 -16.24
C THR A 320 -3.47 19.59 -15.96
N GLU A 321 -3.17 19.35 -14.69
CA GLU A 321 -1.95 18.66 -14.24
C GLU A 321 -2.29 17.50 -13.32
N TYR A 322 -1.43 16.48 -13.35
CA TYR A 322 -1.47 15.38 -12.39
C TYR A 322 -0.27 15.50 -11.44
N ASN A 323 -0.55 15.81 -10.18
CA ASN A 323 0.44 16.10 -9.15
C ASN A 323 0.41 15.05 -8.02
N PRO A 324 1.01 13.86 -8.24
CA PRO A 324 1.13 12.82 -7.22
C PRO A 324 1.96 13.27 -6.01
N PHE A 325 1.73 12.64 -4.87
CA PHE A 325 2.30 13.06 -3.59
C PHE A 325 3.84 12.99 -3.57
N LEU A 326 4.45 14.12 -3.21
CA LEU A 326 5.89 14.25 -2.95
C LEU A 326 6.13 14.56 -1.48
N MET A 327 6.89 13.71 -0.81
CA MET A 327 7.30 13.92 0.57
C MET A 327 8.44 14.94 0.66
N ASN A 328 8.30 15.94 1.52
CA ASN A 328 9.34 16.93 1.81
C ASN A 328 9.60 16.96 3.32
N TRP A 329 10.76 16.46 3.78
CA TRP A 329 11.17 16.39 5.20
C TRP A 329 12.34 17.32 5.57
#